data_AF-A0A1D1ZW06-F1
#
_entry.id   AF-A0A1D1ZW06-F1
#
_cell.length_a   1.000
_cell.length_b   1.000
_cell.length_c   1.000
_cell.angle_alpha   90.00
_cell.angle_beta   90.00
_cell.angle_gamma   90.00
#
_symmetry.space_group_name_H-M   'P 1'
#
loop_
_entity.id
_entity.type
_entity.pdbx_description
1 polymer ?
#
loop_
_entity_poly.entity_id
_entity_poly.type
_entity_poly.pdbx_seq_one_letter_code
_entity_poly.pdbx_strand_id
1 'polypeptide(L)'
;MRQPGPLCTMIDAAPAYPTRLLPPRRPWNSDSPSPGIFARTFRRLHGRGLVPDVLYPAVVVPSDAQLAAARAGCKRTLPPDLARFIESRDAVFLSINRFERKKNVGLAIRALAAAQAQASHQGASAANPLLGLVIAGGHDARLRENVEHLAELRALAAELGVAGAVAFLPSFTDAQRAALLASARAVLYTPTDEHLGIVPLEAAAAGRAVLACASGGPLETVVESETGLLRDPRPEVWADALRALCVPGAAERMGAAARRRAALRFSRAAFGERLEGLVARLAAHRAQRAGAGGGGAKTQ
;
A
#
# COMPACT_ATOMS: atom_id res chain seq x y z
N MET A 1 18.23 65.93 -6.09
CA MET A 1 18.99 64.69 -6.35
C MET A 1 18.90 63.81 -5.12
N ARG A 2 18.02 62.79 -5.12
CA ARG A 2 17.93 61.76 -4.08
C ARG A 2 18.25 60.42 -4.74
N GLN A 3 19.29 59.75 -4.26
CA GLN A 3 19.68 58.39 -4.64
C GLN A 3 18.68 57.38 -4.02
N PRO A 4 18.23 56.33 -4.74
CA PRO A 4 17.48 55.24 -4.14
C PRO A 4 18.44 54.16 -3.61
N GLY A 5 18.27 53.78 -2.33
CA GLY A 5 18.94 52.62 -1.72
C GLY A 5 18.30 51.29 -2.13
N PRO A 6 19.04 50.16 -2.05
CA PRO A 6 18.64 48.90 -2.65
C PRO A 6 17.64 48.11 -1.79
N LEU A 7 16.79 47.35 -2.50
CA LEU A 7 15.78 46.43 -1.99
C LEU A 7 16.39 45.30 -1.15
N CYS A 8 15.85 45.14 0.05
CA CYS A 8 16.02 44.00 0.93
C CYS A 8 15.37 42.75 0.30
N THR A 9 16.17 41.72 0.02
CA THR A 9 15.69 40.34 -0.14
C THR A 9 16.59 39.43 0.67
N MET A 10 16.15 39.09 1.88
CA MET A 10 16.73 37.99 2.66
C MET A 10 16.21 36.69 2.07
N ILE A 11 17.08 35.95 1.38
CA ILE A 11 16.92 34.52 1.16
C ILE A 11 17.70 33.84 2.28
N ASP A 12 17.00 33.42 3.34
CA ASP A 12 17.60 32.59 4.38
C ASP A 12 17.98 31.24 3.79
N ALA A 13 19.25 30.90 3.95
CA ALA A 13 19.84 29.64 3.55
C ALA A 13 19.25 28.48 4.38
N ALA A 14 18.71 27.46 3.70
CA ALA A 14 18.34 26.21 4.33
C ALA A 14 19.60 25.48 4.88
N PRO A 15 19.55 24.86 6.08
CA PRO A 15 20.72 24.23 6.66
C PRO A 15 21.12 22.97 5.90
N ALA A 16 22.43 22.84 5.66
CA ALA A 16 23.05 21.69 5.04
C ALA A 16 22.84 20.42 5.89
N TYR A 17 22.19 19.40 5.31
CA TYR A 17 22.12 18.07 5.91
C TYR A 17 23.44 17.33 5.71
N PRO A 18 24.00 16.66 6.74
CA PRO A 18 25.23 15.90 6.60
C PRO A 18 24.99 14.67 5.72
N THR A 19 25.67 14.65 4.57
CA THR A 19 25.80 13.52 3.65
C THR A 19 26.58 12.39 4.32
N ARG A 20 25.91 11.57 5.13
CA ARG A 20 26.39 10.19 5.35
C ARG A 20 26.19 9.43 4.06
N LEU A 21 27.29 9.17 3.36
CA LEU A 21 27.36 8.26 2.21
C LEU A 21 26.74 6.92 2.61
N LEU A 22 25.49 6.70 2.20
CA LEU A 22 24.88 5.38 2.26
C LEU A 22 25.70 4.45 1.35
N PRO A 23 25.96 3.20 1.76
CA PRO A 23 26.70 2.25 0.94
C PRO A 23 26.02 2.06 -0.43
N PRO A 24 26.77 1.69 -1.48
CA PRO A 24 26.22 1.53 -2.82
C PRO A 24 25.06 0.53 -2.79
N ARG A 25 23.84 1.04 -2.97
CA ARG A 25 22.63 0.23 -3.03
C ARG A 25 22.76 -0.69 -4.24
N ARG A 26 22.73 -2.01 -4.04
CA ARG A 26 22.59 -2.97 -5.16
C ARG A 26 21.43 -2.49 -6.06
N PRO A 27 21.61 -2.46 -7.39
CA PRO A 27 20.51 -2.16 -8.29
C PRO A 27 19.39 -3.16 -8.01
N TRP A 28 18.19 -2.62 -7.82
CA TRP A 28 17.01 -3.41 -7.53
C TRP A 28 16.74 -4.31 -8.73
N ASN A 29 16.67 -5.63 -8.49
CA ASN A 29 16.73 -6.69 -9.51
C ASN A 29 15.69 -6.55 -10.64
N SER A 30 16.07 -7.10 -11.79
CA SER A 30 15.29 -7.43 -12.99
C SER A 30 13.97 -8.17 -12.75
N ASP A 31 13.75 -8.67 -11.54
CA ASP A 31 12.66 -9.58 -11.19
C ASP A 31 11.42 -8.85 -10.64
N SER A 32 11.45 -7.52 -10.61
CA SER A 32 10.31 -6.70 -10.21
C SER A 32 9.26 -6.67 -11.35
N PRO A 33 7.95 -6.77 -11.07
CA PRO A 33 6.89 -6.80 -12.08
C PRO A 33 6.97 -5.72 -13.16
N SER A 34 7.25 -4.45 -12.81
CA SER A 34 7.35 -3.32 -13.76
C SER A 34 8.49 -3.50 -14.78
N PRO A 35 9.76 -3.75 -14.39
CA PRO A 35 10.80 -4.19 -15.31
C PRO A 35 10.41 -5.40 -16.17
N GLY A 36 9.71 -6.38 -15.59
CA GLY A 36 9.21 -7.54 -16.33
C GLY A 36 8.16 -7.19 -17.39
N ILE A 37 7.21 -6.30 -17.08
CA ILE A 37 6.23 -5.77 -18.04
C ILE A 37 6.96 -5.01 -19.15
N PHE A 38 7.93 -4.16 -18.81
CA PHE A 38 8.73 -3.44 -19.79
C PHE A 38 9.44 -4.39 -20.74
N ALA A 39 10.08 -5.44 -20.23
CA ALA A 39 10.79 -6.43 -21.04
C ALA A 39 9.86 -7.16 -22.03
N ARG A 40 8.64 -7.53 -21.59
CA ARG A 40 7.63 -8.18 -22.43
C ARG A 40 7.04 -7.24 -23.49
N THR A 41 6.77 -5.99 -23.13
CA THR A 41 6.14 -5.00 -24.02
C THR A 41 7.13 -4.41 -25.02
N PHE A 42 8.33 -4.02 -24.56
CA PHE A 42 9.35 -3.32 -25.34
C PHE A 42 10.55 -4.21 -25.70
N ARG A 43 10.26 -5.38 -26.28
CA ARG A 43 11.26 -6.43 -26.60
C ARG A 43 12.50 -5.91 -27.34
N ARG A 44 12.31 -5.00 -28.32
CA ARG A 44 13.43 -4.42 -29.08
C ARG A 44 14.33 -3.52 -28.23
N LEU A 45 13.76 -2.74 -27.30
CA LEU A 45 14.53 -1.87 -26.41
C LEU A 45 15.23 -2.70 -25.34
N HIS A 46 14.52 -3.66 -24.75
CA HIS A 46 15.09 -4.59 -23.78
C HIS A 46 16.21 -5.45 -24.38
N GLY A 47 16.03 -5.95 -25.61
CA GLY A 47 17.06 -6.69 -26.35
C GLY A 47 18.30 -5.87 -26.68
N ARG A 48 18.23 -4.54 -26.59
CA ARG A 48 19.38 -3.62 -26.68
C ARG A 48 20.02 -3.34 -25.32
N GLY A 49 19.62 -4.05 -24.27
CA GLY A 49 20.12 -3.89 -22.89
C GLY A 49 19.45 -2.74 -22.12
N LEU A 50 18.37 -2.14 -22.62
CA LEU A 50 17.69 -1.05 -21.91
C LEU A 50 16.85 -1.61 -20.77
N VAL A 51 17.13 -1.16 -19.55
CA VAL A 51 16.35 -1.44 -18.34
C VAL A 51 15.93 -0.09 -17.75
N PRO A 52 14.62 0.22 -17.69
CA PRO A 52 14.17 1.50 -17.17
C PRO A 52 14.32 1.56 -15.65
N ASP A 53 14.70 2.73 -15.16
CA ASP A 53 14.50 3.09 -13.76
C ASP A 53 13.00 3.38 -13.52
N VAL A 54 12.45 2.87 -12.41
CA VAL A 54 11.04 3.05 -12.05
C VAL A 54 10.88 4.12 -10.98
N LEU A 55 10.23 5.24 -11.25
CA LEU A 55 9.90 6.20 -10.19
C LEU A 55 8.50 5.92 -9.62
N TYR A 56 8.44 5.51 -8.34
CA TYR A 56 7.20 5.11 -7.69
C TYR A 56 6.41 6.31 -7.14
N PRO A 57 5.07 6.34 -7.23
CA PRO A 57 4.29 7.38 -6.59
C PRO A 57 4.49 7.37 -5.07
N ALA A 58 4.49 8.56 -4.49
CA ALA A 58 4.71 8.75 -3.07
C ALA A 58 3.42 8.57 -2.24
N VAL A 59 3.54 7.91 -1.10
CA VAL A 59 2.54 7.90 -0.02
C VAL A 59 3.01 8.74 1.16
N VAL A 60 2.04 9.30 1.88
CA VAL A 60 2.28 9.96 3.16
C VAL A 60 2.49 8.87 4.22
N VAL A 61 3.61 8.93 4.92
CA VAL A 61 3.90 8.05 6.06
C VAL A 61 3.58 8.80 7.34
N PRO A 62 2.49 8.46 8.06
CA PRO A 62 2.15 9.16 9.29
C PRO A 62 3.18 8.90 10.39
N SER A 63 3.38 9.87 11.28
CA SER A 63 4.19 9.70 12.49
C SER A 63 3.53 8.74 13.48
N ASP A 64 4.30 8.23 14.43
CA ASP A 64 3.77 7.32 15.47
C ASP A 64 2.68 8.01 16.30
N ALA A 65 2.85 9.30 16.60
CA ALA A 65 1.86 10.12 17.29
C ALA A 65 0.56 10.26 16.47
N GLN A 66 0.66 10.44 15.15
CA GLN A 66 -0.52 10.50 14.27
C GLN A 66 -1.28 9.16 14.23
N LEU A 67 -0.57 8.04 14.16
CA LEU A 67 -1.18 6.71 14.19
C LEU A 67 -1.85 6.43 15.54
N ALA A 68 -1.17 6.78 16.66
CA ALA A 68 -1.72 6.64 17.99
C ALA A 68 -2.98 7.49 18.18
N ALA A 69 -2.96 8.75 17.72
CA ALA A 69 -4.11 9.64 17.78
C ALA A 69 -5.28 9.14 16.91
N ALA A 70 -5.02 8.62 15.71
CA ALA A 70 -6.04 8.04 14.84
C ALA A 70 -6.69 6.80 15.49
N ARG A 71 -5.89 5.94 16.13
CA ARG A 71 -6.39 4.76 16.85
C ARG A 71 -7.22 5.15 18.07
N ALA A 72 -6.72 6.06 18.91
CA ALA A 72 -7.43 6.53 20.09
C ALA A 72 -8.72 7.29 19.73
N GLY A 73 -8.70 8.02 18.62
CA GLY A 73 -9.84 8.77 18.09
C GLY A 73 -10.90 7.92 17.38
N CYS A 74 -10.66 6.62 17.19
CA CYS A 74 -11.51 5.73 16.39
C CYS A 74 -13.00 5.82 16.77
N LYS A 75 -13.31 5.80 18.08
CA LYS A 75 -14.68 5.95 18.63
C LYS A 75 -15.39 7.24 18.20
N ARG A 76 -14.64 8.34 18.12
CA ARG A 76 -15.18 9.67 17.80
C ARG A 76 -15.30 9.88 16.30
N THR A 77 -14.45 9.22 15.52
CA THR A 77 -14.32 9.46 14.08
C THR A 77 -15.18 8.51 13.24
N LEU A 78 -15.35 7.26 13.65
CA LEU A 78 -16.15 6.28 12.93
C LEU A 78 -17.63 6.35 13.35
N PRO A 79 -18.57 5.91 12.49
CA PRO A 79 -19.95 5.71 12.91
C PRO A 79 -20.05 4.84 14.18
N PRO A 80 -20.93 5.16 15.15
CA PRO A 80 -20.97 4.46 16.44
C PRO A 80 -21.09 2.94 16.34
N ASP A 81 -21.89 2.44 15.39
CA ASP A 81 -22.08 1.00 15.18
C ASP A 81 -20.80 0.33 14.67
N LEU A 82 -20.05 1.02 13.81
CA LEU A 82 -18.79 0.53 13.29
C LEU A 82 -17.70 0.54 14.38
N ALA A 83 -17.65 1.56 15.22
CA ALA A 83 -16.74 1.61 16.36
C ALA A 83 -17.02 0.46 17.34
N ARG A 84 -18.29 0.24 17.72
CA ARG A 84 -18.71 -0.90 18.55
C ARG A 84 -18.40 -2.25 17.90
N PHE A 85 -18.59 -2.36 16.58
CA PHE A 85 -18.22 -3.55 15.83
C PHE A 85 -16.72 -3.82 15.91
N ILE A 86 -15.86 -2.81 15.78
CA ILE A 86 -14.40 -2.99 15.83
C ILE A 86 -13.95 -3.40 17.24
N GLU A 87 -14.54 -2.79 18.28
CA GLU A 87 -14.21 -3.08 19.68
C GLU A 87 -14.65 -4.46 20.16
N SER A 88 -15.67 -5.05 19.53
CA SER A 88 -16.17 -6.36 19.89
C SER A 88 -15.39 -7.52 19.26
N ARG A 89 -14.28 -7.26 18.56
CA ARG A 89 -13.48 -8.28 17.85
C ARG A 89 -12.08 -8.37 18.43
N ASP A 90 -11.55 -9.59 18.44
CA ASP A 90 -10.16 -9.84 18.79
C ASP A 90 -9.21 -9.43 17.66
N ALA A 91 -9.67 -9.57 16.40
CA ALA A 91 -8.91 -9.17 15.23
C ALA A 91 -9.82 -8.63 14.12
N VAL A 92 -9.56 -7.39 13.70
CA VAL A 92 -10.29 -6.74 12.60
C VAL A 92 -9.43 -6.66 11.35
N PHE A 93 -9.88 -7.27 10.27
CA PHE A 93 -9.30 -7.12 8.94
C PHE A 93 -10.01 -6.01 8.18
N LEU A 94 -9.27 -5.32 7.30
CA LEU A 94 -9.79 -4.18 6.55
C LEU A 94 -9.60 -4.38 5.05
N SER A 95 -10.67 -4.27 4.27
CA SER A 95 -10.60 -4.13 2.80
C SER A 95 -10.95 -2.69 2.43
N ILE A 96 -10.04 -2.01 1.73
CA ILE A 96 -10.30 -0.67 1.16
C ILE A 96 -10.34 -0.80 -0.37
N ASN A 97 -11.53 -0.71 -0.96
CA ASN A 97 -11.72 -0.76 -2.40
C ASN A 97 -12.96 0.04 -2.81
N ARG A 98 -13.04 0.44 -4.08
CA ARG A 98 -14.34 0.82 -4.65
C ARG A 98 -15.25 -0.40 -4.73
N PHE A 99 -16.56 -0.17 -4.67
CA PHE A 99 -17.56 -1.21 -4.88
C PHE A 99 -17.70 -1.54 -6.38
N GLU A 100 -16.66 -2.14 -6.95
CA GLU A 100 -16.60 -2.56 -8.35
C GLU A 100 -16.28 -4.05 -8.42
N ARG A 101 -16.95 -4.82 -9.28
CA ARG A 101 -16.86 -6.30 -9.29
C ARG A 101 -15.43 -6.80 -9.55
N LYS A 102 -14.69 -6.07 -10.39
CA LYS A 102 -13.27 -6.36 -10.70
C LYS A 102 -12.34 -6.31 -9.48
N LYS A 103 -12.75 -5.67 -8.38
CA LYS A 103 -11.95 -5.61 -7.15
C LYS A 103 -12.03 -6.89 -6.33
N ASN A 104 -12.92 -7.81 -6.69
CA ASN A 104 -13.06 -9.13 -6.08
C ASN A 104 -13.21 -9.08 -4.55
N VAL A 105 -13.94 -8.09 -4.02
CA VAL A 105 -14.10 -7.90 -2.56
C VAL A 105 -14.78 -9.12 -1.90
N GLY A 106 -15.58 -9.87 -2.67
CA GLY A 106 -16.20 -11.11 -2.23
C GLY A 106 -15.20 -12.17 -1.76
N LEU A 107 -13.95 -12.17 -2.25
CA LEU A 107 -12.89 -13.05 -1.76
C LEU A 107 -12.63 -12.86 -0.26
N ALA A 108 -12.62 -11.62 0.24
CA ALA A 108 -12.41 -11.34 1.66
C ALA A 108 -13.55 -11.90 2.53
N ILE A 109 -14.79 -11.82 2.06
CA ILE A 109 -15.97 -12.36 2.76
C ILE A 109 -15.90 -13.90 2.78
N ARG A 110 -15.63 -14.53 1.63
CA ARG A 110 -15.48 -15.99 1.54
C ARG A 110 -14.33 -16.51 2.40
N ALA A 111 -13.20 -15.80 2.43
CA ALA A 111 -12.06 -16.15 3.28
C ALA A 111 -12.38 -16.05 4.77
N LEU A 112 -13.13 -15.02 5.20
CA LEU A 112 -13.60 -14.91 6.58
C LEU A 112 -14.51 -16.08 6.95
N ALA A 113 -15.46 -16.44 6.09
CA ALA A 113 -16.36 -17.57 6.31
C ALA A 113 -15.60 -18.90 6.40
N ALA A 114 -14.64 -19.14 5.50
CA ALA A 114 -13.79 -20.32 5.55
C ALA A 114 -12.95 -20.38 6.84
N ALA A 115 -12.39 -19.25 7.29
CA ALA A 115 -11.62 -19.19 8.53
C ALA A 115 -12.47 -19.53 9.77
N GLN A 116 -13.72 -19.05 9.81
CA GLN A 116 -14.66 -19.35 10.90
C GLN A 116 -15.10 -20.83 10.87
N ALA A 117 -15.38 -21.39 9.69
CA ALA A 117 -15.74 -22.80 9.56
C ALA A 117 -14.59 -23.74 10.00
N GLN A 118 -13.36 -23.43 9.60
CA GLN A 118 -12.17 -24.18 10.01
C GLN A 118 -11.95 -24.14 11.54
N ALA A 119 -12.27 -23.02 12.18
CA ALA A 119 -12.20 -22.85 13.63
C ALA A 119 -13.24 -23.72 14.35
N SER A 120 -14.46 -23.86 13.81
CA SER A 120 -15.50 -24.74 14.37
C SER A 120 -15.12 -26.23 14.33
N HIS A 121 -14.32 -26.65 13.36
CA HIS A 121 -13.89 -28.06 13.22
C HIS A 121 -12.73 -28.46 14.13
N GLN A 122 -11.90 -27.52 14.60
CA GLN A 122 -10.68 -27.82 15.38
C GLN A 122 -10.94 -28.08 16.88
N GLY A 123 -12.19 -28.04 17.33
CA GLY A 123 -12.58 -28.30 18.73
C GLY A 123 -12.16 -27.19 19.70
N ALA A 124 -12.76 -27.20 20.90
CA ALA A 124 -12.66 -26.13 21.90
C ALA A 124 -11.27 -25.95 22.57
N SER A 125 -10.20 -26.57 22.04
CA SER A 125 -8.89 -26.62 22.70
C SER A 125 -8.00 -25.40 22.47
N ALA A 126 -8.35 -24.51 21.54
CA ALA A 126 -7.69 -23.22 21.35
C ALA A 126 -8.73 -22.10 21.31
N ALA A 127 -8.49 -21.02 22.06
CA ALA A 127 -9.31 -19.81 21.97
C ALA A 127 -9.22 -19.24 20.54
N ASN A 128 -10.27 -19.46 19.74
CA ASN A 128 -10.34 -18.93 18.39
C ASN A 128 -10.68 -17.44 18.45
N PRO A 129 -9.86 -16.55 17.88
CA PRO A 129 -10.11 -15.12 17.94
C PRO A 129 -11.40 -14.80 17.17
N LEU A 130 -12.24 -13.94 17.77
CA LEU A 130 -13.42 -13.42 17.13
C LEU A 130 -13.01 -12.45 16.01
N LEU A 131 -13.02 -12.94 14.78
CA LEU A 131 -12.63 -12.19 13.59
C LEU A 131 -13.74 -11.23 13.16
N GLY A 132 -13.34 -10.03 12.71
CA GLY A 132 -14.22 -9.10 12.02
C GLY A 132 -13.60 -8.62 10.71
N LEU A 133 -14.43 -8.32 9.72
CA LEU A 133 -14.03 -7.72 8.46
C LEU A 133 -14.75 -6.39 8.26
N VAL A 134 -13.99 -5.32 8.06
CA VAL A 134 -14.52 -4.03 7.61
C VAL A 134 -14.26 -3.88 6.12
N ILE A 135 -15.33 -3.68 5.35
CA ILE A 135 -15.27 -3.36 3.91
C ILE A 135 -15.61 -1.90 3.75
N ALA A 136 -14.64 -1.10 3.30
CA ALA A 136 -14.77 0.33 3.18
C ALA A 136 -14.26 0.82 1.82
N GLY A 137 -14.74 1.97 1.37
CA GLY A 137 -14.19 2.63 0.18
C GLY A 137 -15.23 3.31 -0.67
N GLY A 138 -14.78 3.89 -1.79
CA GLY A 138 -15.60 4.78 -2.60
C GLY A 138 -16.87 4.11 -3.10
N HIS A 139 -18.01 4.74 -2.79
CA HIS A 139 -19.33 4.38 -3.28
C HIS A 139 -19.98 5.63 -3.89
N ASP A 140 -20.33 5.56 -5.17
CA ASP A 140 -21.11 6.59 -5.86
C ASP A 140 -22.51 6.07 -6.15
N ALA A 141 -23.53 6.67 -5.52
CA ALA A 141 -24.93 6.28 -5.67
C ALA A 141 -25.47 6.47 -7.10
N ARG A 142 -24.77 7.24 -7.95
CA ARG A 142 -25.12 7.44 -9.36
C ARG A 142 -24.55 6.34 -10.25
N LEU A 143 -23.59 5.57 -9.76
CA LEU A 143 -23.00 4.46 -10.50
C LEU A 143 -23.72 3.17 -10.11
N ARG A 144 -24.55 2.67 -11.03
CA ARG A 144 -25.35 1.46 -10.82
C ARG A 144 -24.53 0.27 -10.31
N GLU A 145 -23.33 0.06 -10.84
CA GLU A 145 -22.43 -1.01 -10.38
C GLU A 145 -22.09 -0.89 -8.90
N ASN A 146 -21.86 0.32 -8.37
CA ASN A 146 -21.51 0.50 -6.96
C ASN A 146 -22.66 0.09 -6.03
N VAL A 147 -23.88 0.49 -6.40
CA VAL A 147 -25.09 0.19 -5.64
C VAL A 147 -25.40 -1.30 -5.67
N GLU A 148 -25.41 -1.90 -6.86
CA GLU A 148 -25.67 -3.33 -7.04
C GLU A 148 -24.61 -4.18 -6.34
N HIS A 149 -23.32 -3.86 -6.52
CA HIS A 149 -22.25 -4.68 -5.96
C HIS A 149 -22.20 -4.61 -4.43
N LEU A 150 -22.50 -3.45 -3.82
CA LEU A 150 -22.66 -3.38 -2.37
C LEU A 150 -23.80 -4.28 -1.87
N ALA A 151 -24.93 -4.33 -2.59
CA ALA A 151 -26.05 -5.22 -2.25
C ALA A 151 -25.65 -6.70 -2.40
N GLU A 152 -24.96 -7.07 -3.48
CA GLU A 152 -24.41 -8.41 -3.72
C GLU A 152 -23.48 -8.85 -2.58
N LEU A 153 -22.57 -7.98 -2.15
CA LEU A 153 -21.63 -8.30 -1.05
C LEU A 153 -22.34 -8.50 0.29
N ARG A 154 -23.39 -7.73 0.57
CA ARG A 154 -24.24 -7.91 1.76
C ARG A 154 -25.00 -9.23 1.71
N ALA A 155 -25.58 -9.55 0.54
CA ALA A 155 -26.26 -10.83 0.32
C ALA A 155 -25.31 -12.01 0.49
N LEU A 156 -24.09 -11.92 -0.06
CA LEU A 156 -23.05 -12.93 0.10
C LEU A 156 -22.66 -13.15 1.58
N ALA A 157 -22.51 -12.08 2.36
CA ALA A 157 -22.22 -12.20 3.78
C ALA A 157 -23.37 -12.87 4.55
N ALA A 158 -24.63 -12.62 4.17
CA ALA A 158 -25.79 -13.27 4.75
C ALA A 158 -25.90 -14.76 4.35
N GLU A 159 -25.71 -15.08 3.07
CA GLU A 159 -25.71 -16.46 2.54
C GLU A 159 -24.66 -17.33 3.23
N LEU A 160 -23.47 -16.78 3.47
CA LEU A 160 -22.37 -17.48 4.14
C LEU A 160 -22.49 -17.49 5.66
N GLY A 161 -23.55 -16.92 6.24
CA GLY A 161 -23.77 -16.88 7.69
C GLY A 161 -22.80 -15.97 8.47
N VAL A 162 -22.08 -15.07 7.78
CA VAL A 162 -21.06 -14.19 8.38
C VAL A 162 -21.45 -12.72 8.43
N ALA A 163 -22.72 -12.38 8.16
CA ALA A 163 -23.21 -11.00 8.19
C ALA A 163 -22.90 -10.30 9.53
N GLY A 164 -23.00 -11.02 10.65
CA GLY A 164 -22.66 -10.51 11.98
C GLY A 164 -21.16 -10.25 12.19
N ALA A 165 -20.29 -10.69 11.29
CA ALA A 165 -18.83 -10.52 11.33
C ALA A 165 -18.30 -9.62 10.19
N VAL A 166 -19.19 -8.98 9.42
CA VAL A 166 -18.82 -8.06 8.34
C VAL A 166 -19.51 -6.71 8.55
N ALA A 167 -18.73 -5.63 8.53
CA ALA A 167 -19.23 -4.27 8.57
C ALA A 167 -18.89 -3.53 7.27
N PHE A 168 -19.83 -2.74 6.77
CA PHE A 168 -19.66 -1.97 5.54
C PHE A 168 -19.62 -0.47 5.85
N LEU A 169 -18.65 0.25 5.28
CA LEU A 169 -18.58 1.70 5.31
C LEU A 169 -18.51 2.26 3.86
N PRO A 170 -19.66 2.53 3.23
CA PRO A 170 -19.71 3.11 1.89
C PRO A 170 -19.26 4.57 1.94
N SER A 171 -18.11 4.84 1.32
CA SER A 171 -17.37 6.10 1.37
C SER A 171 -16.89 6.46 2.78
N PHE A 172 -15.76 7.17 2.85
CA PHE A 172 -15.19 7.63 4.11
C PHE A 172 -14.47 8.95 3.92
N THR A 173 -14.29 9.67 5.03
CA THR A 173 -13.36 10.81 5.10
C THR A 173 -11.92 10.34 5.32
N ASP A 174 -10.95 11.22 5.11
CA ASP A 174 -9.54 10.91 5.40
C ASP A 174 -9.31 10.55 6.87
N ALA A 175 -10.03 11.20 7.79
CA ALA A 175 -9.97 10.89 9.21
C ALA A 175 -10.49 9.47 9.50
N GLN A 176 -11.60 9.08 8.87
CA GLN A 176 -12.15 7.73 8.99
C GLN A 176 -11.22 6.69 8.37
N ARG A 177 -10.63 6.97 7.21
CA ARG A 177 -9.62 6.10 6.59
C ARG A 177 -8.41 5.90 7.51
N ALA A 178 -7.89 6.98 8.11
CA ALA A 178 -6.78 6.90 9.05
C ALA A 178 -7.14 6.07 10.29
N ALA A 179 -8.34 6.26 10.85
CA ALA A 179 -8.83 5.46 11.98
C ALA A 179 -8.97 3.98 11.63
N LEU A 180 -9.54 3.65 10.46
CA LEU A 180 -9.65 2.26 9.99
C LEU A 180 -8.29 1.60 9.82
N LEU A 181 -7.36 2.25 9.13
CA LEU A 181 -5.99 1.76 8.95
C LEU A 181 -5.27 1.58 10.29
N ALA A 182 -5.44 2.52 11.23
CA ALA A 182 -4.81 2.46 12.54
C ALA A 182 -5.40 1.38 13.47
N SER A 183 -6.64 0.95 13.23
CA SER A 183 -7.33 -0.08 14.02
C SER A 183 -7.24 -1.48 13.42
N ALA A 184 -6.90 -1.63 12.14
CA ALA A 184 -6.84 -2.92 11.47
C ALA A 184 -5.68 -3.81 11.96
N ARG A 185 -5.90 -5.11 12.06
CA ARG A 185 -4.85 -6.16 12.21
C ARG A 185 -3.99 -6.22 10.95
N ALA A 186 -4.64 -6.29 9.80
CA ALA A 186 -4.03 -6.32 8.47
C ALA A 186 -5.02 -5.80 7.42
N VAL A 187 -4.50 -5.39 6.28
CA VAL A 187 -5.30 -4.95 5.12
C VAL A 187 -5.36 -6.05 4.08
N LEU A 188 -6.58 -6.33 3.62
CA LEU A 188 -6.92 -7.31 2.60
C LEU A 188 -7.03 -6.61 1.24
N TYR A 189 -6.15 -6.97 0.31
CA TYR A 189 -6.11 -6.41 -1.03
C TYR A 189 -6.41 -7.48 -2.07
N THR A 190 -7.70 -7.62 -2.37
CA THR A 190 -8.29 -8.65 -3.24
C THR A 190 -8.19 -8.43 -4.76
N PRO A 191 -7.93 -7.23 -5.31
CA PRO A 191 -7.80 -7.07 -6.76
C PRO A 191 -6.65 -7.91 -7.35
N THR A 192 -6.89 -8.54 -8.50
CA THR A 192 -5.86 -9.20 -9.31
C THR A 192 -5.38 -8.27 -10.42
N ASP A 193 -4.10 -8.33 -10.76
CA ASP A 193 -3.50 -7.61 -11.90
C ASP A 193 -3.68 -6.08 -11.84
N GLU A 194 -3.90 -5.52 -10.65
CA GLU A 194 -3.91 -4.07 -10.47
C GLU A 194 -2.48 -3.51 -10.64
N HIS A 195 -2.35 -2.33 -11.23
CA HIS A 195 -1.05 -1.71 -11.55
C HIS A 195 -0.07 -1.65 -10.37
N LEU A 196 -0.25 -0.73 -9.43
CA LEU A 196 0.60 -0.62 -8.24
C LEU A 196 -0.14 -0.98 -6.95
N GLY A 197 -1.43 -0.61 -6.89
CA GLY A 197 -2.23 -0.71 -5.67
C GLY A 197 -1.77 0.30 -4.63
N ILE A 198 -2.39 1.48 -4.60
CA ILE A 198 -2.06 2.50 -3.58
C ILE A 198 -2.41 2.03 -2.17
N VAL A 199 -3.47 1.23 -2.03
CA VAL A 199 -3.97 0.73 -0.74
C VAL A 199 -2.93 -0.13 0.00
N PRO A 200 -2.23 -1.11 -0.64
CA PRO A 200 -1.07 -1.78 -0.03
C PRO A 200 0.00 -0.82 0.51
N LEU A 201 0.31 0.26 -0.20
CA LEU A 201 1.30 1.25 0.25
C LEU A 201 0.78 2.09 1.42
N GLU A 202 -0.50 2.43 1.42
CA GLU A 202 -1.16 3.14 2.51
C GLU A 202 -1.24 2.28 3.79
N ALA A 203 -1.54 1.00 3.64
CA ALA A 203 -1.49 0.01 4.71
C ALA A 203 -0.07 -0.11 5.29
N ALA A 204 0.92 -0.26 4.40
CA ALA A 204 2.32 -0.29 4.79
C ALA A 204 2.74 0.98 5.54
N ALA A 205 2.39 2.17 5.02
CA ALA A 205 2.65 3.46 5.66
C ALA A 205 2.01 3.56 7.05
N ALA A 206 0.82 2.97 7.25
CA ALA A 206 0.12 2.90 8.52
C ALA A 206 0.61 1.77 9.46
N GLY A 207 1.68 1.07 9.08
CA GLY A 207 2.25 -0.01 9.90
C GLY A 207 1.39 -1.26 9.95
N ARG A 208 0.66 -1.57 8.87
CA ARG A 208 -0.21 -2.73 8.77
C ARG A 208 0.37 -3.75 7.81
N ALA A 209 0.30 -5.02 8.20
CA ALA A 209 0.56 -6.11 7.27
C ALA A 209 -0.47 -6.10 6.14
N VAL A 210 -0.05 -6.55 4.96
CA VAL A 210 -0.92 -6.65 3.77
C VAL A 210 -1.08 -8.12 3.40
N LEU A 211 -2.31 -8.60 3.27
CA LEU A 211 -2.62 -9.85 2.57
C LEU A 211 -3.17 -9.48 1.19
N ALA A 212 -2.48 -9.86 0.13
CA ALA A 212 -2.84 -9.48 -1.23
C ALA A 212 -2.84 -10.66 -2.20
N CYS A 213 -3.57 -10.51 -3.31
CA CYS A 213 -3.44 -11.41 -4.45
C CYS A 213 -2.00 -11.39 -4.97
N ALA A 214 -1.43 -12.57 -5.26
CA ALA A 214 -0.07 -12.73 -5.77
C ALA A 214 0.07 -12.36 -7.27
N SER A 215 -0.44 -11.19 -7.65
CA SER A 215 -0.36 -10.68 -9.02
C SER A 215 -0.27 -9.15 -9.06
N GLY A 216 0.16 -8.59 -10.19
CA GLY A 216 0.25 -7.14 -10.40
C GLY A 216 1.17 -6.40 -9.40
N GLY A 217 0.77 -5.18 -9.05
CA GLY A 217 1.48 -4.25 -8.16
C GLY A 217 1.78 -4.74 -6.74
N PRO A 218 0.92 -5.56 -6.10
CA PRO A 218 1.27 -6.23 -4.86
C PRO A 218 2.63 -6.96 -4.88
N LEU A 219 3.01 -7.56 -6.02
CA LEU A 219 4.32 -8.23 -6.16
C LEU A 219 5.51 -7.25 -6.09
N GLU A 220 5.29 -5.95 -6.27
CA GLU A 220 6.32 -4.91 -6.07
C GLU A 220 6.31 -4.30 -4.67
N THR A 221 5.11 -4.11 -4.13
CA THR A 221 4.90 -3.34 -2.91
C THR A 221 5.02 -4.20 -1.65
N VAL A 222 4.62 -5.47 -1.73
CA VAL A 222 4.63 -6.45 -0.63
C VAL A 222 5.77 -7.44 -0.81
N VAL A 223 6.52 -7.70 0.27
CA VAL A 223 7.52 -8.76 0.36
C VAL A 223 6.94 -9.91 1.16
N GLU A 224 6.83 -11.09 0.52
CA GLU A 224 6.27 -12.30 1.13
C GLU A 224 6.92 -12.61 2.47
N SER A 225 6.08 -12.87 3.48
CA SER A 225 6.47 -13.21 4.85
C SER A 225 7.28 -12.15 5.62
N GLU A 226 7.67 -11.04 4.98
CA GLU A 226 8.36 -9.92 5.62
C GLU A 226 7.42 -8.73 5.87
N THR A 227 6.73 -8.24 4.85
CA THR A 227 5.83 -7.08 4.98
C THR A 227 4.35 -7.45 4.85
N GLY A 228 4.07 -8.69 4.49
CA GLY A 228 2.73 -9.18 4.20
C GLY A 228 2.76 -10.58 3.60
N LEU A 229 1.60 -11.03 3.12
CA LEU A 229 1.38 -12.34 2.53
C LEU A 229 0.78 -12.17 1.13
N LEU A 230 1.33 -12.89 0.14
CA LEU A 230 0.88 -12.92 -1.24
C LEU A 230 0.27 -14.30 -1.52
N ARG A 231 -1.01 -14.34 -1.88
CA ARG A 231 -1.74 -15.61 -2.04
C ARG A 231 -2.52 -15.63 -3.35
N ASP A 232 -2.75 -16.82 -3.88
CA ASP A 232 -3.75 -17.02 -4.93
C ASP A 232 -5.14 -16.59 -4.43
N PRO A 233 -6.05 -16.13 -5.31
CA PRO A 233 -7.39 -15.68 -4.93
C PRO A 233 -8.34 -16.85 -4.60
N ARG A 234 -7.92 -17.74 -3.70
CA ARG A 234 -8.67 -18.90 -3.22
C ARG A 234 -9.07 -18.67 -1.76
N PRO A 235 -10.38 -18.76 -1.41
CA PRO A 235 -10.86 -18.48 -0.06
C PRO A 235 -10.16 -19.26 1.05
N GLU A 236 -9.86 -20.54 0.85
CA GLU A 236 -9.27 -21.43 1.84
C GLU A 236 -7.81 -21.03 2.14
N VAL A 237 -7.07 -20.68 1.09
CA VAL A 237 -5.68 -20.20 1.20
C VAL A 237 -5.64 -18.85 1.92
N TRP A 238 -6.61 -17.97 1.64
CA TRP A 238 -6.73 -16.70 2.35
C TRP A 238 -7.15 -16.91 3.80
N ALA A 239 -8.04 -17.84 4.09
CA ALA A 239 -8.45 -18.18 5.45
C ALA A 239 -7.27 -18.63 6.31
N ASP A 240 -6.37 -19.46 5.76
CA ASP A 240 -5.13 -19.87 6.42
C ASP A 240 -4.23 -18.66 6.70
N ALA A 241 -4.12 -17.74 5.74
CA ALA A 241 -3.38 -16.49 5.90
C ALA A 241 -3.99 -15.55 6.95
N LEU A 242 -5.33 -15.46 7.05
CA LEU A 242 -6.00 -14.72 8.13
C LEU A 242 -5.64 -15.29 9.50
N ARG A 243 -5.63 -16.62 9.65
CA ARG A 243 -5.20 -17.27 10.91
C ARG A 243 -3.73 -17.07 11.21
N ALA A 244 -2.85 -17.18 10.21
CA ALA A 244 -1.43 -16.89 10.37
C ALA A 244 -1.20 -15.44 10.84
N LEU A 245 -1.96 -14.49 10.30
CA LEU A 245 -1.95 -13.10 10.74
C LEU A 245 -2.57 -12.90 12.13
N CYS A 246 -3.32 -13.87 12.67
CA CYS A 246 -3.83 -13.85 14.04
C CYS A 246 -2.83 -14.37 15.08
N VAL A 247 -1.75 -15.05 14.67
CA VAL A 247 -0.67 -15.46 15.59
C VAL A 247 -0.10 -14.23 16.31
N PRO A 248 0.09 -14.29 17.64
CA PRO A 248 0.59 -13.15 18.42
C PRO A 248 1.87 -12.53 17.83
N GLY A 249 1.84 -11.21 17.62
CA GLY A 249 2.94 -10.43 17.07
C GLY A 249 3.21 -10.61 15.57
N ALA A 250 2.54 -11.54 14.86
CA ALA A 250 2.83 -11.82 13.46
C ALA A 250 2.51 -10.60 12.57
N ALA A 251 1.28 -10.09 12.62
CA ALA A 251 0.90 -8.92 11.81
C ALA A 251 1.63 -7.64 12.25
N GLU A 252 1.95 -7.49 13.54
CA GLU A 252 2.70 -6.33 14.06
C GLU A 252 4.13 -6.31 13.51
N ARG A 253 4.83 -7.46 13.52
CA ARG A 253 6.18 -7.57 12.94
C ARG A 253 6.16 -7.24 11.44
N MET A 254 5.21 -7.83 10.70
CA MET A 254 5.07 -7.58 9.27
C MET A 254 4.72 -6.12 8.97
N GLY A 255 3.78 -5.53 9.73
CA GLY A 255 3.39 -4.15 9.59
C GLY A 255 4.52 -3.17 9.89
N ALA A 256 5.34 -3.43 10.91
CA ALA A 256 6.51 -2.63 11.21
C ALA A 256 7.56 -2.68 10.07
N ALA A 257 7.79 -3.87 9.49
CA ALA A 257 8.65 -4.01 8.31
C ALA A 257 8.07 -3.29 7.09
N ALA A 258 6.76 -3.43 6.85
CA ALA A 258 6.04 -2.74 5.78
C ALA A 258 6.20 -1.21 5.88
N ARG A 259 6.07 -0.65 7.09
CA ARG A 259 6.24 0.79 7.33
C ARG A 259 7.65 1.27 7.08
N ARG A 260 8.67 0.54 7.55
CA ARG A 260 10.07 0.85 7.23
C ARG A 260 10.30 0.87 5.73
N ARG A 261 9.79 -0.14 5.01
CA ARG A 261 9.86 -0.21 3.55
C ARG A 261 9.15 0.97 2.88
N ALA A 262 7.94 1.31 3.31
CA ALA A 262 7.18 2.46 2.82
C ALA A 262 7.95 3.77 2.98
N ALA A 263 8.51 4.03 4.15
CA ALA A 263 9.33 5.20 4.42
C ALA A 263 10.57 5.27 3.51
N LEU A 264 11.25 4.14 3.32
CA LEU A 264 12.52 4.07 2.57
C LEU A 264 12.36 4.09 1.04
N ARG A 265 11.20 3.68 0.51
CA ARG A 265 11.03 3.45 -0.95
C ARG A 265 9.87 4.19 -1.58
N PHE A 266 8.82 4.45 -0.82
CA PHE A 266 7.55 4.93 -1.33
C PHE A 266 7.12 6.24 -0.66
N SER A 267 7.97 6.88 0.14
CA SER A 267 7.68 8.17 0.76
C SER A 267 7.93 9.33 -0.20
N ARG A 268 7.39 10.51 0.13
CA ARG A 268 7.70 11.76 -0.60
C ARG A 268 9.20 12.08 -0.61
N ALA A 269 9.90 11.81 0.48
CA ALA A 269 11.35 11.98 0.56
C ALA A 269 12.07 11.02 -0.39
N ALA A 270 11.75 9.72 -0.34
CA ALA A 270 12.34 8.71 -1.23
C ALA A 270 12.07 9.01 -2.72
N PHE A 271 10.87 9.50 -3.04
CA PHE A 271 10.53 9.97 -4.39
C PHE A 271 11.42 11.14 -4.81
N GLY A 272 11.54 12.16 -3.96
CA GLY A 272 12.34 13.36 -4.23
C GLY A 272 13.81 13.02 -4.47
N GLU A 273 14.43 12.26 -3.57
CA GLU A 273 15.81 11.79 -3.68
C GLU A 273 16.05 11.02 -4.98
N ARG A 274 15.11 10.12 -5.34
CA ARG A 274 15.25 9.32 -6.55
C ARG A 274 15.07 10.16 -7.82
N LEU A 275 14.11 11.08 -7.83
CA LEU A 275 13.87 11.98 -8.95
C LEU A 275 15.09 12.88 -9.18
N GLU A 276 15.64 13.46 -8.11
CA GLU A 276 16.85 14.29 -8.18
C GLU A 276 18.03 13.50 -8.75
N GLY A 277 18.28 12.29 -8.24
CA GLY A 277 19.34 11.42 -8.75
C GLY A 277 19.14 11.02 -10.22
N LEU A 278 17.90 10.83 -10.67
CA LEU A 278 17.58 10.58 -12.08
C LEU A 278 17.90 11.80 -12.95
N VAL A 279 17.46 12.99 -12.54
CA VAL A 279 17.70 14.24 -13.26
C VAL A 279 19.20 14.55 -13.33
N ALA A 280 19.93 14.40 -12.23
CA ALA A 280 21.38 14.62 -12.19
C ALA A 280 22.14 13.71 -13.16
N ARG A 281 21.79 12.41 -13.22
CA ARG A 281 22.40 11.46 -14.17
C ARG A 281 22.09 11.81 -15.62
N LEU A 282 20.87 12.23 -15.92
CA LEU A 282 20.49 12.67 -17.26
C LEU A 282 21.25 13.93 -17.69
N ALA A 283 21.41 14.90 -16.78
CA ALA A 283 22.18 16.12 -17.03
C ALA A 283 23.67 15.80 -17.28
N ALA A 284 24.28 14.98 -16.43
CA ALA A 284 25.67 14.56 -16.56
C ALA A 284 25.92 13.81 -17.88
N HIS A 285 25.03 12.90 -18.27
CA HIS A 285 25.19 12.17 -19.53
C HIS A 285 25.10 13.09 -20.76
N ARG A 286 24.22 14.10 -20.73
CA ARG A 286 24.15 15.11 -21.80
C ARG A 286 25.44 15.93 -21.90
N ALA A 287 25.98 16.39 -20.77
CA ALA A 287 27.23 17.15 -20.74
C ALA A 287 28.41 16.34 -21.31
N GLN A 288 28.51 15.05 -20.97
CA GLN A 288 29.55 14.15 -21.50
C GLN A 288 29.44 13.96 -23.02
N ARG A 289 28.22 13.83 -23.56
CA ARG A 289 28.01 13.72 -25.02
C ARG A 289 28.32 15.02 -25.76
N ALA A 290 28.03 16.17 -25.16
CA ALA A 290 28.36 17.47 -25.73
C ALA A 290 29.89 17.71 -25.75
N GLY A 291 30.60 17.30 -24.69
CA GLY A 291 32.07 17.40 -24.63
C GLY A 291 32.81 16.45 -25.58
N ALA A 292 32.29 15.24 -25.81
CA ALA A 292 32.91 14.26 -26.72
C ALA A 292 32.77 14.63 -28.21
N GLY A 293 31.81 15.48 -28.58
CA GLY A 293 31.60 15.93 -29.96
C GLY A 293 32.47 17.11 -30.41
N GLY A 294 33.18 17.79 -29.49
CA GLY A 294 33.96 18.99 -29.78
C GLY A 294 35.45 18.77 -30.07
N GLY A 295 35.97 17.53 -29.97
CA GLY A 295 37.40 17.23 -30.08
C GLY A 295 37.92 16.84 -31.47
N GLY A 296 37.06 16.79 -32.50
CA GLY A 296 37.40 16.24 -33.81
C GLY A 296 37.35 17.25 -34.95
N ALA A 297 38.12 18.34 -34.88
CA ALA A 297 38.36 19.22 -36.03
C ALA A 297 39.64 20.06 -35.86
N LYS A 298 40.80 19.42 -35.71
CA LYS A 298 42.10 20.01 -36.05
C LYS A 298 43.05 18.93 -36.54
N THR A 299 43.07 18.70 -37.85
CA THR A 299 44.22 18.14 -38.55
C THR A 299 44.30 18.75 -39.94
N GLN A 300 45.31 19.62 -40.05
CA GLN A 300 46.10 20.07 -41.22
C GLN A 300 45.38 20.65 -42.43
#